data_AF-A0A099TAG2-F1
#
_entry.id   AF-A0A099TAG2-F1
#
_cell.length_a   1.000
_cell.length_b   1.000
_cell.length_c   1.000
_cell.angle_alpha   90.00
_cell.angle_beta   90.00
_cell.angle_gamma   90.00
#
_symmetry.space_group_name_H-M   'P 1'
#
loop_
_entity.id
_entity.type
_entity.pdbx_description
1 polymer ?
#
loop_
_entity_poly.entity_id
_entity_poly.type
_entity_poly.pdbx_seq_one_letter_code
_entity_poly.pdbx_strand_id
1 'polypeptide(L)'
;MFRLASISFALAAPAAALDLGQCTRTTHVSHGGEAEHRDLGAGRVAWAEWWSQEGVYVDAYVADCSMARVLTTRLREENVGARQFDRRDAGQKIIERHTRRHPSLFSLEGLADDLANTGEDTQLSDMTTEPCACASLYPNMRGAMMPFVLN
;
A
#
# COMPACT_ATOMS: atom_id res chain seq x y z
N MET A 1 -11.95 -24.24 -55.76
CA MET A 1 -10.74 -23.87 -55.00
C MET A 1 -11.17 -23.20 -53.70
N PHE A 2 -11.18 -23.92 -52.58
CA PHE A 2 -11.54 -23.35 -51.26
C PHE A 2 -10.25 -23.01 -50.51
N ARG A 3 -10.02 -21.72 -50.25
CA ARG A 3 -8.94 -21.24 -49.37
C ARG A 3 -9.39 -21.42 -47.92
N LEU A 4 -8.75 -22.33 -47.18
CA LEU A 4 -8.86 -22.36 -45.73
C LEU A 4 -8.09 -21.17 -45.16
N ALA A 5 -8.79 -20.30 -44.42
CA ALA A 5 -8.18 -19.27 -43.61
C ALA A 5 -7.71 -19.89 -42.29
N SER A 6 -6.40 -19.92 -42.06
CA SER A 6 -5.81 -20.33 -40.79
C SER A 6 -6.04 -19.22 -39.75
N ILE A 7 -6.91 -19.47 -38.78
CA ILE A 7 -7.09 -18.59 -37.61
C ILE A 7 -6.02 -18.98 -36.59
N SER A 8 -4.96 -18.17 -36.50
CA SER A 8 -3.97 -18.28 -35.43
C SER A 8 -4.54 -17.70 -34.14
N PHE A 9 -4.91 -18.58 -33.20
CA PHE A 9 -5.19 -18.18 -31.82
C PHE A 9 -3.84 -17.93 -31.11
N ALA A 10 -3.50 -16.65 -30.90
CA ALA A 10 -2.44 -16.29 -29.98
C ALA A 10 -2.94 -16.58 -28.56
N LEU A 11 -2.45 -17.67 -27.95
CA LEU A 11 -2.63 -17.94 -26.54
C LEU A 11 -1.81 -16.89 -25.77
N ALA A 12 -2.46 -15.82 -25.32
CA ALA A 12 -1.89 -14.93 -24.32
C ALA A 12 -1.65 -15.77 -23.06
N ALA A 13 -0.39 -15.98 -22.70
CA ALA A 13 -0.06 -16.61 -21.43
C ALA A 13 -0.67 -15.76 -20.30
N PRO A 14 -1.31 -16.38 -19.28
CA PRO A 14 -1.80 -15.62 -18.15
C PRO A 14 -0.59 -14.94 -17.50
N ALA A 15 -0.63 -13.62 -17.39
CA ALA A 15 0.30 -12.91 -16.52
C ALA A 15 0.13 -13.53 -15.13
N ALA A 16 1.20 -14.09 -14.58
CA ALA A 16 1.15 -14.64 -13.24
C ALA A 16 0.67 -13.54 -12.28
N ALA A 17 -0.38 -13.83 -11.50
CA ALA A 17 -0.87 -12.89 -10.50
C ALA A 17 0.26 -12.61 -9.50
N LEU A 18 0.51 -11.33 -9.23
CA LEU A 18 1.53 -10.88 -8.29
C LEU A 18 1.18 -11.38 -6.88
N ASP A 19 2.08 -12.13 -6.24
CA ASP A 19 1.89 -12.60 -4.87
C ASP A 19 2.19 -11.49 -3.85
N LEU A 20 1.40 -11.40 -2.79
CA LEU A 20 1.52 -10.32 -1.79
C LEU A 20 2.89 -10.34 -1.10
N GLY A 21 3.50 -11.52 -0.95
CA GLY A 21 4.84 -11.68 -0.38
C GLY A 21 5.91 -10.98 -1.22
N GLN A 22 5.70 -10.84 -2.53
CA GLN A 22 6.61 -10.11 -3.44
C GLN A 22 6.61 -8.59 -3.20
N CYS A 23 5.62 -8.07 -2.46
CA CYS A 23 5.58 -6.66 -2.10
C CYS A 23 6.54 -6.31 -0.96
N THR A 24 6.92 -7.28 -0.12
CA THR A 24 7.98 -7.04 0.88
C THR A 24 9.32 -6.93 0.15
N ARG A 25 9.88 -5.72 0.09
CA ARG A 25 11.03 -5.43 -0.78
C ARG A 25 11.88 -4.29 -0.26
N THR A 26 13.16 -4.33 -0.58
CA THR A 26 14.07 -3.19 -0.43
C THR A 26 13.84 -2.24 -1.60
N THR A 27 13.32 -1.05 -1.35
CA THR A 27 13.09 -0.01 -2.37
C THR A 27 14.30 0.90 -2.53
N HIS A 28 15.15 0.99 -1.50
CA HIS A 28 16.41 1.71 -1.49
C HIS A 28 17.49 0.79 -0.94
N VAL A 29 18.43 0.36 -1.79
CA VAL A 29 19.48 -0.60 -1.43
C VAL A 29 20.16 -0.16 -0.15
N SER A 30 20.15 -1.04 0.86
CA SER A 30 20.73 -0.86 2.20
C SER A 30 20.09 0.20 3.11
N HIS A 31 19.02 0.88 2.68
CA HIS A 31 18.52 2.05 3.39
C HIS A 31 17.02 2.09 3.64
N GLY A 32 16.20 1.41 2.85
CA GLY A 32 14.76 1.45 3.04
C GLY A 32 13.98 0.44 2.20
N GLY A 33 12.75 0.20 2.61
CA GLY A 33 11.91 -0.79 1.98
C GLY A 33 10.48 -0.75 2.44
N GLU A 34 9.69 -1.62 1.82
CA GLU A 34 8.29 -1.86 2.16
C GLU A 34 8.16 -3.25 2.80
N ALA A 35 7.28 -3.36 3.79
CA ALA A 35 7.01 -4.60 4.49
C ALA A 35 5.58 -4.60 5.06
N GLU A 36 5.19 -5.71 5.68
CA GLU A 36 3.92 -5.83 6.42
C GLU A 36 2.67 -5.56 5.58
N HIS A 37 2.75 -5.86 4.27
CA HIS A 37 1.61 -5.73 3.37
C HIS A 37 0.46 -6.65 3.79
N ARG A 38 -0.76 -6.11 3.81
CA ARG A 38 -1.95 -6.85 4.20
C ARG A 38 -3.22 -6.27 3.60
N ASP A 39 -4.21 -7.14 3.48
CA ASP A 39 -5.57 -6.77 3.11
C ASP A 39 -6.33 -6.19 4.32
N LEU A 40 -7.03 -5.07 4.11
CA LEU A 40 -7.96 -4.49 5.08
C LEU A 40 -9.44 -4.72 4.70
N GLY A 41 -9.69 -5.37 3.56
CA GLY A 41 -11.00 -5.59 2.98
C GLY A 41 -11.51 -4.41 2.16
N ALA A 42 -12.54 -4.67 1.35
CA ALA A 42 -13.26 -3.66 0.57
C ALA A 42 -12.38 -2.77 -0.31
N GLY A 43 -11.35 -3.35 -0.93
CA GLY A 43 -10.45 -2.61 -1.83
C GLY A 43 -9.37 -1.80 -1.12
N ARG A 44 -9.13 -2.06 0.17
CA ARG A 44 -8.15 -1.34 0.98
C ARG A 44 -7.01 -2.23 1.40
N VAL A 45 -5.81 -1.67 1.40
CA VAL A 45 -4.58 -2.37 1.77
C VAL A 45 -3.77 -1.50 2.73
N ALA A 46 -2.94 -2.14 3.54
CA ALA A 46 -1.95 -1.45 4.36
C ALA A 46 -0.57 -2.04 4.17
N TRP A 47 0.45 -1.23 4.42
CA TRP A 47 1.85 -1.65 4.51
C TRP A 47 2.65 -0.66 5.36
N ALA A 48 3.87 -1.04 5.70
CA ALA A 48 4.84 -0.16 6.33
C ALA A 48 5.97 0.16 5.37
N GLU A 49 6.40 1.41 5.32
CA GLU A 49 7.67 1.81 4.72
C GLU A 49 8.66 2.11 5.85
N TRP A 50 9.91 1.69 5.68
CA TRP A 50 10.97 1.92 6.65
C TRP A 50 12.21 2.51 5.99
N TRP A 51 12.98 3.26 6.78
CA TRP A 51 14.28 3.80 6.42
C TRP A 51 15.28 3.70 7.57
N SER A 52 16.58 3.52 7.30
CA SER A 52 17.60 3.35 8.34
C SER A 52 19.05 3.80 7.99
N GLN A 53 19.28 4.82 7.14
CA GLN A 53 20.65 5.23 6.77
C GLN A 53 21.36 6.10 7.83
N GLU A 54 20.72 7.19 8.27
CA GLU A 54 21.28 8.18 9.22
C GLU A 54 20.35 8.42 10.44
N GLY A 55 19.26 7.67 10.46
CA GLY A 55 18.17 7.71 11.42
C GLY A 55 17.13 6.69 10.98
N VAL A 56 16.31 6.25 11.90
CA VAL A 56 15.27 5.27 11.63
C VAL A 56 13.94 5.98 11.55
N TYR A 57 13.19 5.72 10.50
CA TYR A 57 11.77 6.03 10.50
C TYR A 57 10.93 4.87 9.98
N VAL A 58 9.67 4.82 10.43
CA VAL A 58 8.67 3.92 9.89
C VAL A 58 7.38 4.69 9.66
N ASP A 59 6.92 4.66 8.42
CA ASP A 59 5.65 5.20 7.97
C ASP A 59 4.64 4.07 7.78
N ALA A 60 3.43 4.24 8.28
CA ALA A 60 2.32 3.36 7.95
C ALA A 60 1.51 3.97 6.80
N TYR A 61 1.19 3.12 5.82
CA TYR A 61 0.39 3.48 4.67
C TYR A 61 -0.93 2.70 4.68
N VAL A 62 -2.01 3.38 4.33
CA VAL A 62 -3.32 2.76 4.06
C VAL A 62 -3.89 3.32 2.78
N ALA A 63 -4.03 2.47 1.76
CA ALA A 63 -4.55 2.87 0.46
C ALA A 63 -5.97 2.35 0.23
N ASP A 64 -6.79 3.17 -0.42
CA ASP A 64 -8.01 2.74 -1.10
C ASP A 64 -7.69 2.58 -2.59
N CYS A 65 -7.59 1.33 -3.03
CA CYS A 65 -7.16 0.98 -4.37
C CYS A 65 -8.15 1.48 -5.43
N SER A 66 -9.44 1.57 -5.08
CA SER A 66 -10.49 2.00 -6.01
C SER A 66 -10.58 3.52 -6.16
N MET A 67 -10.34 4.24 -5.07
CA MET A 67 -10.41 5.71 -5.05
C MET A 67 -9.09 6.36 -5.46
N ALA A 68 -8.03 5.57 -5.68
CA ALA A 68 -6.68 6.06 -5.94
C ALA A 68 -6.21 7.05 -4.86
N ARG A 69 -6.44 6.72 -3.58
CA ARG A 69 -6.05 7.56 -2.45
C ARG A 69 -5.27 6.79 -1.42
N VAL A 70 -4.36 7.47 -0.74
CA VAL A 70 -3.51 6.89 0.28
C VAL A 70 -3.39 7.82 1.48
N LEU A 71 -3.45 7.21 2.65
CA LEU A 71 -3.08 7.80 3.92
C LEU A 71 -1.65 7.38 4.25
N THR A 72 -0.86 8.33 4.74
CA THR A 72 0.46 8.08 5.33
C THR A 72 0.51 8.68 6.73
N THR A 73 1.17 8.01 7.66
CA THR A 73 1.45 8.54 9.01
C THR A 73 2.79 8.03 9.52
N ARG A 74 3.58 8.91 10.13
CA ARG A 74 4.86 8.57 10.75
C ARG A 74 4.61 7.96 12.13
N LEU A 75 4.97 6.69 12.29
CA LEU A 75 4.76 5.94 13.53
C LEU A 75 6.04 5.67 14.31
N ARG A 76 7.21 5.83 13.71
CA ARG A 76 8.49 5.74 14.42
C ARG A 76 9.47 6.73 13.85
N GLU A 77 10.22 7.38 14.73
CA GLU A 77 11.33 8.25 14.38
C GLU A 77 12.40 8.12 15.46
N GLU A 78 13.63 7.82 15.07
CA GLU A 78 14.80 7.75 15.94
C GLU A 78 15.99 8.36 15.22
N ASN A 79 16.70 9.28 15.86
CA ASN A 79 17.86 9.96 15.28
C ASN A 79 17.58 10.67 13.94
N VAL A 80 16.33 11.05 13.69
CA VAL A 80 15.95 11.93 12.57
C VAL A 80 15.53 13.27 13.18
N GLY A 81 16.39 14.29 13.06
CA GLY A 81 16.12 15.59 13.66
C GLY A 81 15.98 15.55 15.19
N ALA A 82 14.96 16.23 15.73
CA ALA A 82 14.77 16.41 17.17
C ALA A 82 13.70 15.50 17.80
N ARG A 83 12.88 14.80 16.99
CA ARG A 83 11.81 13.93 17.51
C ARG A 83 12.35 12.54 17.75
N GLN A 84 11.86 11.89 18.81
CA GLN A 84 12.16 10.48 19.07
C GLN A 84 10.93 9.78 19.65
N PHE A 85 10.41 8.78 18.94
CA PHE A 85 9.24 8.02 19.35
C PHE A 85 9.13 6.69 18.60
N ASP A 86 8.46 5.72 19.22
CA ASP A 86 7.95 4.53 18.56
C ASP A 86 6.49 4.32 19.00
N ARG A 87 5.58 4.49 18.05
CA ARG A 87 4.12 4.42 18.19
C ARG A 87 3.52 3.38 17.25
N ARG A 88 4.34 2.49 16.67
CA ARG A 88 3.91 1.47 15.70
C ARG A 88 2.77 0.61 16.25
N ASP A 89 2.91 0.09 17.46
CA ASP A 89 1.85 -0.71 18.11
C ASP A 89 0.55 0.07 18.32
N ALA A 90 0.64 1.37 18.62
CA ALA A 90 -0.53 2.21 18.84
C ALA A 90 -1.23 2.52 17.51
N GLY A 91 -0.49 2.92 16.48
CA GLY A 91 -1.03 3.15 15.14
C GLY A 91 -1.62 1.89 14.53
N GLN A 92 -0.96 0.74 14.71
CA GLN A 92 -1.45 -0.57 14.28
C GLN A 92 -2.82 -0.90 14.89
N LYS A 93 -2.98 -0.72 16.20
CA LYS A 93 -4.26 -0.93 16.89
C LYS A 93 -5.37 0.00 16.37
N ILE A 94 -5.03 1.22 15.97
CA ILE A 94 -5.99 2.15 15.35
C ILE A 94 -6.42 1.62 13.99
N ILE A 95 -5.48 1.25 13.11
CA ILE A 95 -5.78 0.70 11.79
C ILE A 95 -6.66 -0.56 11.92
N GLU A 96 -6.30 -1.50 12.79
CA GLU A 96 -7.09 -2.71 13.05
C GLU A 96 -8.49 -2.44 13.60
N ARG A 97 -8.66 -1.39 14.40
CA ARG A 97 -9.99 -1.01 14.89
C ARG A 97 -10.89 -0.55 13.75
N HIS A 98 -10.33 0.12 12.73
CA HIS A 98 -11.08 0.54 11.54
C HIS A 98 -11.47 -0.64 10.65
N THR A 99 -10.62 -1.67 10.51
CA THR A 99 -10.96 -2.87 9.72
C THR A 99 -12.12 -3.67 10.30
N ARG A 100 -12.37 -3.56 11.60
CA ARG A 100 -13.50 -4.21 12.28
C ARG A 100 -14.83 -3.48 12.08
N ARG A 101 -14.81 -2.26 11.54
CA ARG A 101 -16.04 -1.50 11.24
C ARG A 101 -16.70 -2.09 9.99
N HIS A 102 -18.01 -1.82 9.83
CA HIS A 102 -18.68 -2.11 8.56
C HIS A 102 -17.94 -1.37 7.42
N PRO A 103 -17.73 -1.98 6.24
CA PRO A 103 -16.94 -1.36 5.16
C PRO A 103 -17.37 0.05 4.74
N SER A 104 -18.65 0.38 4.89
CA SER A 104 -19.21 1.72 4.63
C SER A 104 -18.87 2.77 5.68
N LEU A 105 -18.34 2.37 6.84
CA LEU A 105 -17.93 3.23 7.95
C LEU A 105 -16.40 3.37 8.05
N PHE A 106 -15.66 2.67 7.19
CA PHE A 106 -14.23 2.88 7.01
C PHE A 106 -14.06 3.96 5.94
N SER A 107 -13.59 5.14 6.35
CA SER A 107 -13.05 6.17 5.46
C SER A 107 -11.59 6.47 5.81
N LEU A 108 -10.80 6.89 4.82
CA LEU A 108 -9.42 7.31 5.06
C LEU A 108 -9.37 8.60 5.89
N GLU A 109 -10.36 9.49 5.75
CA GLU A 109 -10.51 10.70 6.58
C GLU A 109 -10.68 10.36 8.05
N GLY A 110 -11.62 9.46 8.38
CA GLY A 110 -11.85 9.08 9.77
C GLY A 110 -10.67 8.31 10.36
N LEU A 111 -9.91 7.59 9.52
CA LEU A 111 -8.66 6.97 9.94
C LEU A 111 -7.55 8.01 10.17
N ALA A 112 -7.46 9.03 9.32
CA ALA A 112 -6.52 10.15 9.47
C ALA A 112 -6.76 10.91 10.78
N ASP A 113 -8.02 11.23 11.10
CA ASP A 113 -8.39 11.93 12.33
C ASP A 113 -7.96 11.15 13.58
N ASP A 114 -8.17 9.83 13.59
CA ASP A 114 -7.73 8.96 14.69
C ASP A 114 -6.20 8.87 14.78
N LEU A 115 -5.50 8.78 13.64
CA LEU A 115 -4.04 8.64 13.59
C LEU A 115 -3.31 9.96 13.86
N ALA A 116 -3.87 11.12 13.53
CA ALA A 116 -3.27 12.43 13.78
C ALA A 116 -3.02 12.71 15.27
N ASN A 117 -3.71 12.00 16.16
CA ASN A 117 -3.50 12.07 17.61
C ASN A 117 -2.46 11.07 18.14
N THR A 118 -1.88 10.24 17.28
CA THR A 118 -0.98 9.14 17.64
C THR A 118 0.34 9.16 16.87
N GLY A 119 0.28 9.37 15.56
CA GLY A 119 1.43 9.51 14.68
C GLY A 119 1.74 10.96 14.36
N GLU A 120 2.84 11.17 13.67
CA GLU A 120 3.26 12.46 13.14
C GLU A 120 3.01 12.52 11.63
N ASP A 121 3.02 13.73 11.05
CA ASP A 121 3.00 13.93 9.59
C ASP A 121 1.87 13.18 8.87
N THR A 122 0.70 13.07 9.52
CA THR A 122 -0.45 12.33 9.00
C THR A 122 -1.07 13.08 7.85
N GLN A 123 -1.11 12.45 6.67
CA GLN A 123 -1.56 13.10 5.44
C GLN A 123 -2.35 12.16 4.53
N LEU A 124 -3.24 12.76 3.74
CA LEU A 124 -3.96 12.10 2.65
C LEU A 124 -3.45 12.65 1.32
N SER A 125 -3.24 11.77 0.35
CA SER A 125 -2.83 12.14 -1.00
C SER A 125 -3.46 11.24 -2.05
N ASP A 126 -3.46 11.72 -3.29
CA ASP A 126 -3.88 10.94 -4.45
C ASP A 126 -2.71 10.09 -4.96
N MET A 127 -3.03 8.88 -5.40
CA MET A 127 -2.07 7.95 -5.99
C MET A 127 -2.08 8.08 -7.51
N THR A 128 -0.91 8.34 -8.10
CA THR A 128 -0.73 8.30 -9.56
C THR A 128 -0.24 6.93 -10.05
N THR A 129 0.33 6.13 -9.14
CA THR A 129 0.90 4.81 -9.41
C THR A 129 0.27 3.82 -8.45
N GLU A 130 -0.09 2.65 -8.98
CA GLU A 130 -0.67 1.57 -8.21
C GLU A 130 0.34 1.00 -7.20
N PRO A 131 0.01 0.92 -5.90
CA PRO A 131 0.83 0.23 -4.91
C PRO A 131 0.89 -1.28 -5.19
N CYS A 132 2.01 -1.92 -4.87
CA CYS A 132 2.18 -3.37 -5.06
C CYS A 132 1.04 -4.19 -4.43
N ALA A 133 0.64 -3.86 -3.19
CA ALA A 133 -0.44 -4.58 -2.51
C ALA A 133 -1.79 -4.42 -3.22
N CYS A 134 -2.07 -3.26 -3.85
CA CYS A 134 -3.26 -3.08 -4.68
C CYS A 134 -3.20 -3.96 -5.93
N ALA A 135 -2.04 -3.99 -6.62
CA ALA A 135 -1.85 -4.83 -7.80
C ALA A 135 -1.98 -6.34 -7.49
N SER A 136 -1.55 -6.75 -6.29
CA SER A 136 -1.64 -8.14 -5.83
C SER A 136 -3.05 -8.55 -5.40
N LEU A 137 -3.69 -7.76 -4.52
CA LEU A 137 -4.96 -8.14 -3.87
C LEU A 137 -6.21 -7.66 -4.63
N TYR A 138 -6.10 -6.54 -5.34
CA TYR A 138 -7.21 -5.86 -6.00
C TYR A 138 -6.87 -5.43 -7.44
N PRO A 139 -6.36 -6.33 -8.31
CA PRO A 139 -5.84 -5.97 -9.65
C PRO A 139 -6.88 -5.31 -10.58
N ASN A 140 -8.17 -5.53 -10.32
CA ASN A 140 -9.27 -4.96 -11.10
C ASN A 140 -9.68 -3.55 -10.62
N MET A 141 -9.09 -3.05 -9.53
CA MET A 141 -9.45 -1.75 -8.92
C MET A 141 -8.49 -0.62 -9.28
N ARG A 142 -7.41 -0.88 -10.04
CA ARG A 142 -6.39 0.11 -10.45
C ARG A 142 -6.94 1.43 -10.99
N GLY A 143 -8.06 1.36 -11.71
CA GLY A 143 -8.63 2.51 -12.40
C GLY A 143 -7.63 3.13 -13.39
N ALA A 144 -7.37 4.43 -13.24
CA ALA A 144 -6.50 5.21 -14.11
C ALA A 144 -5.02 5.27 -13.66
N MET A 145 -4.68 4.68 -12.50
CA MET A 145 -3.30 4.70 -12.00
C MET A 145 -2.34 3.98 -12.96
N MET A 146 -1.09 4.43 -13.00
CA MET A 146 -0.03 3.69 -13.68
C MET A 146 0.13 2.30 -13.02
N PRO A 147 0.22 1.21 -13.79
CA PRO A 147 0.31 -0.13 -13.22
C PRO A 147 1.58 -0.31 -12.41
N PHE A 148 1.49 -1.10 -11.34
CA PHE A 148 2.68 -1.53 -10.62
C PHE A 148 3.57 -2.37 -11.53
N VAL A 149 4.88 -2.11 -11.50
CA VAL A 149 5.88 -2.92 -12.19
C VAL A 149 6.90 -3.39 -11.16
N LEU A 150 7.03 -4.71 -11.04
CA LEU A 150 8.05 -5.31 -10.20
C LEU A 150 9.40 -5.14 -10.89
N ASN A 151 10.29 -4.36 -10.27
CA ASN A 151 11.66 -4.13 -10.73
C ASN A 151 12.66 -4.95 -9.91
#